data_AF-A0A7R9JJE6-F1
#
_entry.id   AF-A0A7R9JJE6-F1
#
_cell.length_a   1.000
_cell.length_b   1.000
_cell.length_c   1.000
_cell.angle_alpha   90.00
_cell.angle_beta   90.00
_cell.angle_gamma   90.00
#
_symmetry.space_group_name_H-M   'P 1'
#
loop_
_entity.id
_entity.type
_entity.pdbx_description
1 polymer ?
#
loop_
_entity_poly.entity_id
_entity_poly.type
_entity_poly.pdbx_seq_one_letter_code
_entity_poly.pdbx_strand_id
1 'polypeptide(L)'
;MVLRMLSIMCANCPDLAHTLLKQNIAETLLYLLTGSGYAAQDEVELVSRSPQELYEITCLIGELMPRLPSDGIFSVNTLLERPSNNIQDSVQWQWRDDRGLWHPYCTIDSRIIEAAHQTGEDEISLSTLGRTYTLDFHSMQQINEDTGTTRPVQRRLHPTTSNMVDISTYNTVPLFNVTSIRDARVTSLREERSLASAFIRSLFSVLYEVYSSSAGPAVRCKCLRALLRMVYYAPADLLK
;
A
#
# COMPACT_ATOMS: atom_id res chain seq x y z
N MET A 1 1.26 7.70 16.54
CA MET A 1 2.68 7.58 16.11
C MET A 1 3.20 6.15 16.17
N VAL A 2 3.20 5.47 17.33
CA VAL A 2 3.66 4.06 17.45
C VAL A 2 2.79 3.11 16.62
N LEU A 3 1.46 3.23 16.69
CA LEU A 3 0.53 2.40 15.92
C LEU A 3 0.70 2.56 14.40
N ARG A 4 0.91 3.79 13.94
CA ARG A 4 1.24 4.08 12.53
C ARG A 4 2.54 3.40 12.10
N MET A 5 3.61 3.50 12.89
CA MET A 5 4.88 2.83 12.59
C MET A 5 4.70 1.31 12.55
N LEU A 6 4.00 0.74 13.53
CA LEU A 6 3.74 -0.69 13.61
C LEU A 6 2.90 -1.19 12.41
N SER A 7 1.90 -0.42 11.99
CA SER A 7 1.10 -0.72 10.80
C SER A 7 1.96 -0.74 9.53
N ILE A 8 2.85 0.26 9.36
CA ILE A 8 3.80 0.30 8.23
C ILE A 8 4.76 -0.90 8.28
N MET A 9 5.27 -1.26 9.46
CA MET A 9 6.16 -2.41 9.63
C MET A 9 5.45 -3.72 9.30
N CYS A 10 4.21 -3.93 9.77
CA CYS A 10 3.41 -5.11 9.45
C CYS A 10 3.07 -5.20 7.96
N ALA A 11 2.82 -4.05 7.30
CA ALA A 11 2.53 -4.00 5.87
C ALA A 11 3.72 -4.43 5.00
N ASN A 12 4.95 -4.20 5.47
CA ASN A 12 6.19 -4.51 4.75
C ASN A 12 6.88 -5.81 5.24
N CYS A 13 6.56 -6.28 6.45
CA CYS A 13 7.13 -7.48 7.05
C CYS A 13 6.01 -8.41 7.59
N PRO A 14 5.52 -9.34 6.76
CA PRO A 14 4.46 -10.28 7.14
C PRO A 14 4.82 -11.18 8.33
N ASP A 15 6.10 -11.52 8.51
CA ASP A 15 6.57 -12.33 9.64
C ASP A 15 6.42 -11.61 10.98
N LEU A 16 6.58 -10.28 10.99
CA LEU A 16 6.32 -9.47 12.17
C LEU A 16 4.83 -9.50 12.52
N ALA A 17 3.95 -9.31 11.54
CA ALA A 17 2.51 -9.37 11.74
C ALA A 17 2.08 -10.74 12.30
N HIS A 18 2.64 -11.83 11.76
CA HIS A 18 2.45 -13.18 12.26
C HIS A 18 2.92 -13.34 13.71
N THR A 19 4.10 -12.83 14.05
CA THR A 19 4.63 -12.86 15.42
C THR A 19 3.70 -12.12 16.40
N LEU A 20 3.19 -10.96 16.01
CA LEU A 20 2.25 -10.19 16.82
C LEU A 20 0.91 -10.90 17.03
N LEU A 21 0.40 -11.58 16.00
CA LEU A 21 -0.79 -12.43 16.13
C LEU A 21 -0.56 -13.52 17.18
N LYS A 22 0.58 -14.23 17.12
CA LYS A 22 0.95 -15.26 18.11
C LYS A 22 1.11 -14.71 19.53
N GLN A 23 1.50 -13.45 19.66
CA GLN A 23 1.62 -12.75 20.95
C GLN A 23 0.30 -12.16 21.45
N ASN A 24 -0.83 -12.53 20.86
CA ASN A 24 -2.17 -12.08 21.25
C ASN A 24 -2.33 -10.54 21.21
N ILE A 25 -1.81 -9.89 20.18
CA ILE A 25 -2.00 -8.44 19.97
C ILE A 25 -3.49 -8.04 19.92
N ALA A 26 -4.40 -8.99 19.63
CA ALA A 26 -5.84 -8.78 19.61
C ALA A 26 -6.37 -8.20 20.93
N GLU A 27 -5.90 -8.72 22.07
CA GLU A 27 -6.32 -8.26 23.40
C GLU A 27 -5.88 -6.82 23.66
N THR A 28 -4.68 -6.45 23.22
CA THR A 28 -4.20 -5.07 23.32
C THR A 28 -5.03 -4.13 22.45
N LEU A 29 -5.35 -4.52 21.21
CA LEU A 29 -6.16 -3.71 20.30
C LEU A 29 -7.59 -3.57 20.80
N LEU A 30 -8.14 -4.63 21.38
CA LEU A 30 -9.44 -4.63 22.03
C LEU A 30 -9.45 -3.66 23.20
N TYR A 31 -8.48 -3.78 24.12
CA TYR A 31 -8.34 -2.88 25.26
C TYR A 31 -8.18 -1.43 24.83
N LEU A 32 -7.45 -1.17 23.74
CA LEU A 32 -7.38 0.18 23.19
C LEU A 32 -8.78 0.66 22.77
N LEU A 33 -9.57 -0.15 22.06
CA LEU A 33 -10.86 0.29 21.53
C LEU A 33 -11.98 0.38 22.58
N THR A 34 -12.03 -0.54 23.54
CA THR A 34 -13.14 -0.66 24.51
C THR A 34 -12.76 -0.30 25.94
N GLY A 35 -11.47 -0.12 26.24
CA GLY A 35 -10.99 0.10 27.61
C GLY A 35 -11.06 -1.17 28.48
N SER A 36 -11.42 -2.31 27.90
CA SER A 36 -11.56 -3.60 28.57
C SER A 36 -10.90 -4.71 27.73
N GLY A 37 -10.37 -5.75 28.38
CA GLY A 37 -9.82 -6.92 27.68
C GLY A 37 -10.89 -7.87 27.13
N TYR A 38 -12.17 -7.52 27.26
CA TYR A 38 -13.31 -8.38 26.92
C TYR A 38 -14.37 -7.56 26.17
N ALA A 39 -14.64 -7.94 24.92
CA ALA A 39 -15.86 -7.52 24.24
C ALA A 39 -17.00 -8.42 24.73
N ALA A 40 -17.94 -7.88 25.50
CA ALA A 40 -19.20 -8.58 25.74
C ALA A 40 -19.90 -8.77 24.38
N GLN A 41 -20.48 -9.94 24.14
CA GLN A 41 -21.04 -10.29 22.82
C GLN A 41 -22.25 -9.43 22.41
N ASP A 42 -22.93 -8.78 23.37
CA ASP A 42 -24.20 -8.08 23.11
C ASP A 42 -24.09 -6.55 23.09
N GLU A 43 -23.05 -5.95 23.67
CA GLU A 43 -22.90 -4.48 23.69
C GLU A 43 -21.42 -4.08 23.65
N VAL A 44 -21.00 -3.50 22.52
CA VAL A 44 -19.64 -2.96 22.38
C VAL A 44 -19.68 -1.49 22.78
N GLU A 45 -19.09 -1.18 23.93
CA GLU A 45 -18.86 0.19 24.35
C GLU A 45 -17.46 0.65 23.91
N LEU A 46 -17.41 1.68 23.05
CA LEU A 46 -16.15 2.24 22.58
C LEU A 46 -15.66 3.36 23.50
N VAL A 47 -14.37 3.37 23.79
CA VAL A 47 -13.72 4.48 24.47
C VAL A 47 -13.63 5.68 23.53
N SER A 48 -13.89 6.88 24.06
CA SER A 48 -13.72 8.13 23.31
C SER A 48 -12.28 8.27 22.81
N ARG A 49 -12.10 8.30 21.49
CA ARG A 49 -10.81 8.47 20.83
C ARG A 49 -10.91 9.46 19.69
N SER A 50 -9.78 10.08 19.35
CA SER A 50 -9.74 10.95 18.17
C SER A 50 -9.91 10.14 16.88
N PRO A 51 -10.47 10.73 15.80
CA PRO A 51 -10.58 10.05 14.51
C PRO A 51 -9.25 9.53 13.97
N GLN A 52 -8.15 10.25 14.25
CA GLN A 52 -6.80 9.86 13.85
C GLN A 52 -6.32 8.59 14.57
N GLU A 53 -6.58 8.48 15.88
CA GLU A 53 -6.23 7.27 16.64
C GLU A 53 -7.05 6.07 16.15
N LEU A 54 -8.36 6.23 15.96
CA LEU A 54 -9.21 5.17 15.41
C LEU A 54 -8.73 4.74 14.03
N TYR A 55 -8.31 5.69 13.18
CA TYR A 55 -7.71 5.40 11.89
C TYR A 55 -6.42 4.57 12.02
N GLU A 56 -5.51 4.96 12.92
CA GLU A 56 -4.24 4.24 13.15
C GLU A 56 -4.47 2.83 13.69
N ILE A 57 -5.36 2.66 14.68
CA ILE A 57 -5.73 1.35 15.23
C ILE A 57 -6.33 0.47 14.14
N THR A 58 -7.28 1.01 13.37
CA THR A 58 -7.93 0.29 12.27
C THR A 58 -6.94 -0.14 11.19
N CYS A 59 -5.97 0.73 10.84
CA CYS A 59 -4.93 0.38 9.88
C CYS A 59 -4.07 -0.77 10.38
N LEU A 60 -3.69 -0.77 11.66
CA LEU A 60 -2.93 -1.88 12.24
C LEU A 60 -3.74 -3.19 12.21
N ILE A 61 -5.02 -3.17 12.64
CA ILE A 61 -5.91 -4.34 12.57
C ILE A 61 -5.96 -4.90 11.15
N GLY A 62 -6.13 -4.04 10.15
CA GLY A 62 -6.16 -4.44 8.74
C GLY A 62 -4.84 -5.05 8.25
N GLU A 63 -3.70 -4.51 8.68
CA GLU A 63 -2.36 -5.01 8.30
C GLU A 63 -1.90 -6.25 9.07
N LEU A 64 -2.59 -6.63 10.15
CA LEU A 64 -2.40 -7.95 10.78
C LEU A 64 -3.05 -9.07 9.96
N MET A 65 -4.09 -8.75 9.18
CA MET A 65 -4.70 -9.70 8.25
C MET A 65 -3.96 -9.70 6.89
N PRO A 66 -3.97 -10.84 6.16
CA PRO A 66 -3.39 -10.89 4.83
C PRO A 66 -4.13 -9.97 3.87
N ARG A 67 -3.42 -9.53 2.83
CA ARG A 67 -4.02 -8.70 1.79
C ARG A 67 -5.00 -9.54 0.97
N LEU A 68 -6.11 -8.94 0.57
CA LEU A 68 -7.06 -9.58 -0.33
C LEU A 68 -6.37 -9.92 -1.66
N PRO A 69 -6.79 -11.00 -2.34
CA PRO A 69 -6.33 -11.29 -3.69
C PRO A 69 -6.65 -10.11 -4.64
N SER A 70 -5.91 -10.01 -5.74
CA SER A 70 -6.13 -9.00 -6.79
C SER A 70 -6.81 -9.59 -8.04
N ASP A 71 -7.10 -10.89 -8.04
CA ASP A 71 -7.74 -11.62 -9.12
C ASP A 71 -9.24 -11.83 -8.88
N GLY A 72 -9.92 -12.39 -9.88
CA GLY A 72 -11.36 -12.67 -9.83
C GLY A 72 -12.19 -11.42 -9.55
N ILE A 73 -13.10 -11.50 -8.59
CA ILE A 73 -13.99 -10.39 -8.20
C ILE A 73 -13.23 -9.17 -7.66
N PHE A 74 -12.02 -9.35 -7.11
CA PHE A 74 -11.24 -8.25 -6.57
C PHE A 74 -10.52 -7.40 -7.63
N SER A 75 -10.39 -7.92 -8.86
CA SER A 75 -9.85 -7.15 -9.99
C SER A 75 -10.71 -5.94 -10.35
N VAL A 76 -12.00 -5.95 -9.97
CA VAL A 76 -12.94 -4.83 -10.16
C VAL A 76 -12.47 -3.58 -9.40
N ASN A 77 -11.71 -3.72 -8.31
CA ASN A 77 -11.17 -2.57 -7.59
C ASN A 77 -10.31 -1.68 -8.52
N THR A 78 -9.52 -2.27 -9.42
CA THR A 78 -8.70 -1.54 -10.39
C THR A 78 -9.54 -0.76 -11.41
N LEU A 79 -10.76 -1.21 -11.70
CA LEU A 79 -11.68 -0.54 -12.61
C LEU A 79 -12.50 0.56 -11.91
N LEU A 80 -12.73 0.43 -10.60
CA LEU A 80 -13.49 1.37 -9.78
C LEU A 80 -12.62 2.48 -9.18
N GLU A 81 -11.33 2.22 -8.99
CA GLU A 81 -10.35 3.27 -8.76
C GLU A 81 -10.37 4.16 -10.01
N ARG A 82 -11.03 5.33 -9.92
CA ARG A 82 -10.82 6.43 -10.88
C ARG A 82 -9.31 6.51 -11.13
N PRO A 83 -8.83 6.79 -12.36
CA PRO A 83 -7.41 6.99 -12.60
C PRO A 83 -6.93 8.21 -11.80
N SER A 84 -6.64 7.99 -10.53
CA SER A 84 -6.30 8.98 -9.53
C SER A 84 -4.81 8.82 -9.30
N ASN A 85 -3.99 9.58 -10.04
CA ASN A 85 -2.55 9.84 -9.84
C ASN A 85 -1.61 8.66 -9.54
N ASN A 86 -2.07 7.41 -9.52
CA ASN A 86 -1.27 6.24 -9.14
C ASN A 86 -0.22 5.95 -10.22
N ILE A 87 -0.48 6.34 -11.47
CA ILE A 87 0.53 6.33 -12.54
C ILE A 87 1.60 7.40 -12.25
N GLN A 88 1.24 8.61 -11.82
CA GLN A 88 2.20 9.68 -11.53
C GLN A 88 3.14 9.34 -10.38
N ASP A 89 2.67 8.66 -9.33
CA ASP A 89 3.53 8.19 -8.22
C ASP A 89 4.28 6.88 -8.55
N SER A 90 3.93 6.19 -9.65
CA SER A 90 4.66 5.02 -10.18
C SER A 90 5.70 5.39 -11.24
N VAL A 91 5.67 6.61 -11.79
CA VAL A 91 6.62 7.05 -12.80
C VAL A 91 7.77 7.81 -12.15
N GLN A 92 8.98 7.29 -12.29
CA GLN A 92 10.20 7.98 -11.91
C GLN A 92 11.02 8.30 -13.15
N TRP A 93 11.26 9.59 -13.35
CA TRP A 93 12.20 10.07 -14.34
C TRP A 93 13.62 10.03 -13.78
N GLN A 94 14.59 9.68 -14.62
CA GLN A 94 16.00 9.57 -14.25
C GLN A 94 16.91 10.13 -15.35
N TRP A 95 18.07 10.65 -14.98
CA TRP A 95 19.12 11.09 -15.90
C TRP A 95 20.39 10.28 -15.68
N ARG A 96 21.17 10.10 -16.75
CA ARG A 96 22.41 9.32 -16.72
C ARG A 96 23.62 10.23 -16.58
N ASP A 97 24.49 9.93 -15.62
CA ASP A 97 25.75 10.64 -15.46
C ASP A 97 26.84 10.12 -16.41
N ASP A 98 27.99 10.81 -16.41
CA ASP A 98 29.12 10.49 -17.30
C ASP A 98 29.81 9.16 -16.91
N ARG A 99 29.52 8.64 -15.71
CA ARG A 99 29.96 7.30 -15.24
C ARG A 99 28.98 6.20 -15.63
N GLY A 100 27.88 6.57 -16.27
CA GLY A 100 26.84 5.68 -16.75
C GLY A 100 25.79 5.29 -15.71
N LEU A 101 25.80 5.88 -14.52
CA LEU A 101 24.84 5.65 -13.44
C LEU A 101 23.58 6.49 -13.65
N TRP A 102 22.42 5.93 -13.29
CA TRP A 102 21.15 6.62 -13.36
C TRP A 102 20.82 7.28 -12.02
N HIS A 103 20.47 8.56 -12.07
CA HIS A 103 20.09 9.36 -10.93
C HIS A 103 18.63 9.83 -11.08
N PRO A 104 17.80 9.69 -10.04
CA PRO A 104 16.41 10.14 -10.11
C PRO A 104 16.31 11.67 -10.06
N TYR A 105 15.34 12.21 -10.80
CA TYR A 105 14.87 13.57 -10.53
C TYR A 105 14.18 13.63 -9.17
N CYS A 106 14.14 14.82 -8.58
CA CYS A 106 13.37 15.01 -7.35
C CYS A 106 11.87 14.79 -7.63
N THR A 107 11.09 14.51 -6.58
CA THR A 107 9.65 14.20 -6.73
C THR A 107 8.88 15.31 -7.43
N ILE A 108 9.25 16.57 -7.19
CA ILE A 108 8.58 17.74 -7.79
C ILE A 108 8.91 17.78 -9.29
N ASP A 109 10.18 17.80 -9.66
CA ASP A 109 10.62 17.83 -11.05
C ASP A 109 10.09 16.62 -11.84
N SER A 110 10.15 15.41 -11.28
CA SER A 110 9.62 14.20 -11.92
C SER A 110 8.13 14.29 -12.24
N ARG A 111 7.33 14.99 -11.42
CA ARG A 111 5.91 15.23 -11.69
C ARG A 111 5.69 16.24 -12.79
N ILE A 112 6.50 17.30 -12.81
CA ILE A 112 6.42 18.34 -13.84
C ILE A 112 6.79 17.73 -15.21
N ILE A 113 7.89 16.96 -15.26
CA ILE A 113 8.32 16.24 -16.47
C ILE A 113 7.24 15.29 -16.97
N GLU A 114 6.63 14.49 -16.08
CA GLU A 114 5.57 13.56 -16.46
C GLU A 114 4.32 14.28 -16.98
N ALA A 115 3.94 15.41 -16.39
CA ALA A 115 2.80 16.19 -16.84
C ALA A 115 3.01 16.76 -18.25
N ALA A 116 4.19 17.30 -18.53
CA ALA A 116 4.57 17.80 -19.85
C ALA A 116 4.59 16.68 -20.90
N HIS A 117 5.22 15.55 -20.58
CA HIS A 117 5.25 14.38 -21.45
C HIS A 117 3.85 13.83 -21.76
N GLN A 118 2.93 13.79 -20.77
CA GLN A 118 1.54 13.36 -20.99
C GLN A 118 0.71 14.34 -21.84
N THR A 119 1.04 15.63 -21.77
CA THR A 119 0.40 16.67 -22.57
C THR A 119 0.88 16.65 -24.03
N GLY A 120 1.98 15.94 -24.30
CA GLY A 120 2.59 15.87 -25.62
C GLY A 120 3.44 17.10 -25.94
N GLU A 121 4.02 17.74 -24.92
CA GLU A 121 5.03 18.78 -25.13
C GLU A 121 6.31 18.15 -25.70
N ASP A 122 6.99 18.87 -26.60
CA ASP A 122 8.24 18.40 -27.21
C ASP A 122 9.45 18.62 -26.29
N GLU A 123 9.41 19.67 -25.46
CA GLU A 123 10.48 20.01 -24.51
C GLU A 123 9.95 20.71 -23.25
N ILE A 124 10.74 20.69 -22.17
CA ILE A 124 10.45 21.40 -20.92
C ILE A 124 11.71 21.98 -20.27
N SER A 125 11.64 23.21 -19.75
CA SER A 125 12.73 23.82 -18.95
C SER A 125 12.51 23.65 -17.44
N LEU A 126 13.53 23.16 -16.75
CA LEU A 126 13.59 22.97 -15.29
C LEU A 126 14.72 23.81 -14.69
N SER A 127 14.45 24.51 -13.59
CA SER A 127 15.48 25.25 -12.85
C SER A 127 15.77 24.57 -11.52
N THR A 128 16.95 23.96 -11.38
CA THR A 128 17.36 23.24 -10.16
C THR A 128 18.69 23.80 -9.66
N LEU A 129 18.75 24.19 -8.37
CA LEU A 129 19.96 24.70 -7.72
C LEU A 129 20.65 25.86 -8.48
N GLY A 130 19.86 26.72 -9.13
CA GLY A 130 20.36 27.89 -9.86
C GLY A 130 20.94 27.59 -11.25
N ARG A 131 20.72 26.38 -11.79
CA ARG A 131 21.04 26.02 -13.18
C ARG A 131 19.75 25.68 -13.92
N THR A 132 19.70 26.04 -15.19
CA THR A 132 18.56 25.71 -16.06
C THR A 132 18.90 24.52 -16.95
N TYR A 133 17.96 23.60 -17.02
CA TYR A 133 18.04 22.40 -17.83
C TYR A 133 16.84 22.30 -18.75
N THR A 134 17.07 22.10 -20.03
CA THR A 134 16.03 21.77 -21.00
C THR A 134 15.95 20.25 -21.13
N LEU A 135 14.77 19.67 -20.95
CA LEU A 135 14.50 18.27 -21.31
C LEU A 135 13.87 18.26 -22.69
N ASP A 136 14.52 17.58 -23.62
CA ASP A 136 13.99 17.26 -24.95
C ASP A 136 13.41 15.85 -24.92
N PHE A 137 12.10 15.74 -25.14
CA PHE A 137 11.39 14.46 -25.15
C PHE A 137 11.55 13.70 -26.46
N HIS A 138 11.90 14.37 -27.56
CA HIS A 138 12.15 13.73 -28.85
C HIS A 138 13.46 12.94 -28.81
N SER A 139 14.54 13.55 -28.30
CA SER A 139 15.85 12.89 -28.21
C SER A 139 16.07 12.14 -26.89
N MET A 140 15.16 12.31 -25.92
CA MET A 140 15.27 11.80 -24.54
C MET A 140 16.59 12.23 -23.89
N GLN A 141 16.85 13.54 -23.90
CA GLN A 141 18.04 14.14 -23.30
C GLN A 141 17.70 15.34 -22.42
N GLN A 142 18.47 15.50 -21.34
CA GLN A 142 18.58 16.72 -20.58
C GLN A 142 19.78 17.52 -21.10
N ILE A 143 19.59 18.81 -21.35
CA ILE A 143 20.59 19.76 -21.82
C ILE A 143 20.78 20.79 -20.71
N ASN A 144 22.01 20.99 -20.24
CA ASN A 144 22.31 22.12 -19.36
C ASN A 144 22.46 23.40 -20.21
N GLU A 145 21.63 24.41 -19.98
CA GLU A 145 21.63 25.65 -20.78
C GLU A 145 22.90 26.49 -20.56
N ASP A 146 23.53 26.41 -19.39
CA ASP A 146 24.75 27.16 -19.06
C ASP A 146 25.99 26.56 -19.74
N THR A 147 26.06 25.23 -19.83
CA THR A 147 27.27 24.50 -20.29
C THR A 147 27.10 23.78 -21.63
N GLY A 148 25.88 23.72 -22.17
CA GLY A 148 25.53 22.94 -23.36
C GLY A 148 25.72 21.43 -23.21
N THR A 149 25.96 20.93 -22.00
CA THR A 149 26.23 19.51 -21.77
C THR A 149 24.92 18.72 -21.83
N THR A 150 24.89 17.67 -22.65
CA THR A 150 23.73 16.80 -22.78
C THR A 150 23.90 15.49 -22.03
N ARG A 151 22.82 15.01 -21.40
CA ARG A 151 22.77 13.76 -20.64
C ARG A 151 21.51 12.98 -20.99
N PRO A 152 21.59 11.66 -21.23
CA PRO A 152 20.40 10.86 -21.50
C PRO A 152 19.42 10.87 -20.34
N VAL A 153 18.12 10.90 -20.65
CA VAL A 153 17.04 10.74 -19.68
C VAL A 153 16.20 9.51 -20.00
N GLN A 154 15.55 8.96 -18.98
CA GLN A 154 14.60 7.87 -19.17
C GLN A 154 13.39 8.03 -18.25
N ARG A 155 12.25 7.61 -18.78
CA ARG A 155 11.03 7.39 -18.02
C ARG A 155 11.01 5.95 -17.54
N ARG A 156 10.98 5.72 -16.22
CA ARG A 156 10.79 4.39 -15.66
C ARG A 156 9.50 4.30 -14.87
N LEU A 157 8.75 3.24 -15.14
CA LEU A 157 7.68 2.82 -14.25
C LEU A 157 8.33 2.04 -13.10
N HIS A 158 8.42 2.67 -11.94
CA HIS A 158 8.54 1.92 -10.71
C HIS A 158 7.22 1.19 -10.50
N PRO A 159 7.22 -0.14 -10.40
CA PRO A 159 6.09 -0.82 -9.82
C PRO A 159 6.04 -0.34 -8.37
N THR A 160 5.17 0.64 -8.11
CA THR A 160 4.46 0.66 -6.83
C THR A 160 3.98 -0.77 -6.63
N THR A 161 4.11 -1.31 -5.42
CA THR A 161 3.67 -2.65 -5.05
C THR A 161 2.15 -2.77 -5.17
N SER A 162 1.70 -2.76 -6.41
CA SER A 162 0.37 -2.98 -6.96
C SER A 162 0.66 -3.82 -8.20
N ASN A 163 0.61 -5.14 -7.96
CA ASN A 163 0.69 -6.24 -8.91
C ASN A 163 0.28 -5.85 -10.34
N MET A 164 1.25 -5.60 -11.22
CA MET A 164 1.10 -5.80 -12.66
C MET A 164 2.43 -6.34 -13.20
N VAL A 165 2.41 -7.61 -13.59
CA VAL A 165 3.44 -8.21 -14.46
C VAL A 165 2.91 -8.06 -15.87
N ASP A 166 3.56 -7.23 -16.68
CA ASP A 166 3.29 -7.18 -18.11
C ASP A 166 3.88 -8.41 -18.81
N ILE A 167 3.03 -9.04 -19.60
CA ILE A 167 3.35 -10.14 -20.50
C ILE A 167 3.93 -9.53 -21.78
N SER A 168 5.23 -9.75 -22.05
CA SER A 168 5.72 -10.02 -23.41
C SER A 168 7.23 -10.28 -23.43
N THR A 169 7.60 -11.43 -24.04
CA THR A 169 8.90 -11.77 -24.67
C THR A 169 10.13 -11.77 -23.73
N TYR A 170 10.85 -12.87 -23.47
CA TYR A 170 11.36 -13.91 -24.35
C TYR A 170 11.52 -15.25 -23.61
N ASN A 171 11.43 -16.34 -24.37
CA ASN A 171 11.75 -17.72 -23.99
C ASN A 171 13.06 -17.84 -23.20
N THR A 172 12.98 -18.20 -21.92
CA THR A 172 13.94 -19.10 -21.25
C THR A 172 13.36 -19.54 -19.91
N VAL A 173 13.23 -20.87 -19.75
CA VAL A 173 12.99 -21.65 -18.50
C VAL A 173 11.76 -21.28 -17.64
N PRO A 174 10.85 -22.23 -17.35
CA PRO A 174 9.69 -21.96 -16.50
C PRO A 174 10.14 -21.82 -15.04
N LEU A 175 10.47 -20.61 -14.61
CA LEU A 175 10.46 -20.20 -13.21
C LEU A 175 9.08 -19.61 -12.86
N PHE A 176 8.01 -20.33 -13.21
CA PHE A 176 6.70 -20.04 -12.65
C PHE A 176 6.77 -20.31 -11.14
N ASN A 177 6.53 -19.27 -10.33
CA ASN A 177 6.30 -19.25 -8.86
C ASN A 177 7.35 -18.58 -7.96
N VAL A 178 7.85 -17.38 -8.27
CA VAL A 178 8.60 -16.59 -7.25
C VAL A 178 8.12 -15.13 -7.14
N THR A 179 6.83 -14.88 -7.31
CA THR A 179 6.19 -13.59 -6.92
C THR A 179 4.90 -13.77 -6.12
N SER A 180 4.63 -14.97 -5.62
CA SER A 180 4.09 -15.06 -4.27
C SER A 180 5.29 -14.87 -3.35
N ILE A 181 5.55 -13.62 -2.91
CA ILE A 181 6.13 -13.48 -1.58
C ILE A 181 5.17 -14.29 -0.72
N ARG A 182 5.62 -15.44 -0.22
CA ARG A 182 4.81 -16.29 0.65
C ARG A 182 4.45 -15.41 1.84
N ASP A 183 3.27 -14.82 1.78
CA ASP A 183 2.76 -14.00 2.86
C ASP A 183 2.59 -14.94 4.03
N ALA A 184 3.51 -14.85 4.99
CA ALA A 184 3.55 -15.73 6.15
C ALA A 184 2.19 -15.77 6.84
N ARG A 185 1.43 -14.67 6.83
CA ARG A 185 0.07 -14.59 7.38
C ARG A 185 -0.90 -15.53 6.66
N VAL A 186 -0.80 -15.69 5.33
CA VAL A 186 -1.71 -16.57 4.56
C VAL A 186 -1.48 -18.03 4.93
N THR A 187 -0.21 -18.46 4.97
CA THR A 187 0.15 -19.83 5.35
C THR A 187 -0.23 -20.08 6.81
N SER A 188 0.16 -19.18 7.71
CA SER A 188 -0.09 -19.30 9.14
C SER A 188 -1.57 -19.29 9.51
N LEU A 189 -2.39 -18.42 8.92
CA LEU A 189 -3.83 -18.41 9.22
C LEU A 189 -4.56 -19.62 8.62
N ARG A 190 -3.99 -20.25 7.58
CA ARG A 190 -4.52 -21.51 7.03
C ARG A 190 -4.12 -22.72 7.88
N GLU A 191 -2.89 -22.75 8.39
CA GLU A 191 -2.37 -23.83 9.24
C GLU A 191 -2.90 -23.74 10.67
N GLU A 192 -2.90 -22.54 11.27
CA GLU A 192 -3.35 -22.26 12.64
C GLU A 192 -4.73 -21.57 12.63
N ARG A 193 -5.77 -22.28 12.18
CA ARG A 193 -7.14 -21.73 12.07
C ARG A 193 -7.72 -21.19 13.39
N SER A 194 -7.28 -21.72 14.52
CA SER A 194 -7.68 -21.24 15.85
C SER A 194 -7.19 -19.82 16.12
N LEU A 195 -5.98 -19.48 15.68
CA LEU A 195 -5.39 -18.15 15.82
C LEU A 195 -6.19 -17.10 15.03
N ALA A 196 -6.49 -17.41 13.77
CA ALA A 196 -7.34 -16.58 12.91
C ALA A 196 -8.72 -16.38 13.54
N SER A 197 -9.31 -17.47 14.05
CA SER A 197 -10.63 -17.45 14.64
C SER A 197 -10.69 -16.63 15.92
N ALA A 198 -9.68 -16.75 16.79
CA ALA A 198 -9.58 -15.95 18.00
C ALA A 198 -9.48 -14.46 17.66
N PHE A 199 -8.56 -14.09 16.75
CA PHE A 199 -8.38 -12.71 16.32
C PHE A 199 -9.67 -12.10 15.74
N ILE A 200 -10.33 -12.80 14.83
CA ILE A 200 -11.58 -12.34 14.21
C ILE A 200 -12.69 -12.24 15.25
N ARG A 201 -12.90 -13.25 16.09
CA ARG A 201 -13.94 -13.23 17.14
C ARG A 201 -13.75 -12.08 18.12
N SER A 202 -12.51 -11.76 18.49
CA SER A 202 -12.21 -10.70 19.46
C SER A 202 -12.44 -9.30 18.90
N LEU A 203 -12.17 -9.06 17.61
CA LEU A 203 -12.12 -7.71 17.05
C LEU A 203 -13.21 -7.39 16.04
N PHE A 204 -13.92 -8.38 15.49
CA PHE A 204 -14.87 -8.14 14.40
C PHE A 204 -16.04 -7.23 14.82
N SER A 205 -16.71 -7.56 15.94
CA SER A 205 -17.83 -6.75 16.46
C SER A 205 -17.36 -5.34 16.83
N VAL A 206 -16.20 -5.24 17.47
CA VAL A 206 -15.63 -3.94 17.88
C VAL A 206 -15.27 -3.08 16.68
N LEU A 207 -14.68 -3.67 15.66
CA LEU A 207 -14.33 -2.96 14.43
C LEU A 207 -15.59 -2.55 13.63
N TYR A 208 -16.64 -3.38 13.67
CA TYR A 208 -17.94 -3.02 13.11
C TYR A 208 -18.56 -1.83 13.87
N GLU A 209 -18.43 -1.79 15.19
CA GLU A 209 -18.91 -0.65 15.99
C GLU A 209 -18.11 0.62 15.71
N VAL A 210 -16.79 0.53 15.48
CA VAL A 210 -15.99 1.67 15.03
C VAL A 210 -16.46 2.16 13.66
N TYR A 211 -16.85 1.25 12.77
CA TYR A 211 -17.44 1.60 11.48
C TYR A 211 -18.80 2.29 11.60
N SER A 212 -19.71 1.78 12.45
CA SER A 212 -21.06 2.32 12.63
C SER A 212 -21.05 3.69 13.31
N SER A 213 -20.20 3.85 14.33
CA SER A 213 -20.11 5.08 15.14
C SER A 213 -19.30 6.20 14.47
N SER A 214 -18.40 5.87 13.53
CA SER A 214 -17.55 6.89 12.90
C SER A 214 -18.29 7.67 11.81
N ALA A 215 -18.33 9.00 11.94
CA ALA A 215 -18.79 9.90 10.87
C ALA A 215 -17.73 10.14 9.77
N GLY A 216 -16.46 9.76 10.00
CA GLY A 216 -15.34 10.07 9.12
C GLY A 216 -15.20 9.09 7.95
N PRO A 217 -15.28 9.53 6.67
CA PRO A 217 -15.17 8.62 5.53
C PRO A 217 -13.87 7.80 5.51
N ALA A 218 -12.75 8.41 5.92
CA ALA A 218 -11.45 7.72 5.95
C ALA A 218 -11.42 6.53 6.91
N VAL A 219 -11.95 6.69 8.12
CA VAL A 219 -12.02 5.62 9.13
C VAL A 219 -12.96 4.53 8.66
N ARG A 220 -14.15 4.90 8.15
CA ARG A 220 -15.13 3.95 7.63
C ARG A 220 -14.58 3.10 6.49
N CYS A 221 -13.92 3.72 5.51
CA CYS A 221 -13.29 3.01 4.40
C CYS A 221 -12.21 2.03 4.88
N LYS A 222 -11.43 2.42 5.90
CA LYS A 222 -10.42 1.53 6.50
C LYS A 222 -11.05 0.38 7.28
N CYS A 223 -12.12 0.63 8.03
CA CYS A 223 -12.85 -0.42 8.74
C CYS A 223 -13.41 -1.44 7.75
N LEU A 224 -14.08 -0.99 6.68
CA LEU A 224 -14.60 -1.87 5.64
C LEU A 224 -13.50 -2.71 4.98
N ARG A 225 -12.35 -2.11 4.66
CA ARG A 225 -11.20 -2.85 4.12
C ARG A 225 -10.69 -3.92 5.08
N ALA A 226 -10.59 -3.62 6.37
CA ALA A 226 -10.14 -4.56 7.38
C ALA A 226 -11.18 -5.67 7.65
N LEU A 227 -12.46 -5.32 7.77
CA LEU A 227 -13.57 -6.26 7.88
C LEU A 227 -13.65 -7.19 6.68
N LEU A 228 -13.47 -6.68 5.46
CA LEU A 228 -13.46 -7.50 4.25
C LEU A 228 -12.31 -8.52 4.25
N ARG A 229 -11.12 -8.12 4.72
CA ARG A 229 -10.00 -9.07 4.95
C ARG A 229 -10.37 -10.12 5.99
N MET A 230 -11.00 -9.73 7.10
CA MET A 230 -11.46 -10.67 8.12
C MET A 230 -12.46 -11.68 7.57
N VAL A 231 -13.49 -11.23 6.84
CA VAL A 231 -14.51 -12.11 6.25
C VAL A 231 -13.90 -13.06 5.21
N TYR A 232 -13.01 -12.56 4.33
CA TYR A 232 -12.41 -13.38 3.29
C TYR A 232 -11.52 -14.51 3.85
N TYR A 233 -10.80 -14.24 4.94
CA TYR A 233 -9.92 -15.22 5.59
C TYR A 233 -10.57 -15.94 6.78
N ALA A 234 -11.85 -15.66 7.08
CA ALA A 234 -12.57 -16.34 8.15
C ALA A 234 -12.83 -17.81 7.79
N PRO A 235 -12.66 -18.76 8.73
CA PRO A 235 -13.16 -20.10 8.55
C PRO A 235 -14.70 -20.10 8.49
N ALA A 236 -15.27 -20.99 7.68
CA ALA A 236 -16.71 -21.05 7.41
C ALA A 236 -17.58 -21.19 8.66
N ASP A 237 -17.05 -21.74 9.75
CA ASP A 237 -17.76 -21.93 11.01
C ASP A 237 -17.95 -20.62 11.81
N LEU A 238 -17.22 -19.55 11.47
CA LEU A 238 -17.40 -18.22 12.08
C LEU A 238 -18.46 -17.37 11.40
N LEU A 239 -18.86 -17.75 10.18
CA LEU A 239 -19.79 -16.99 9.35
C LEU A 239 -21.22 -17.54 9.41
N LYS A 240 -21.44 -18.56 10.24
CA LYS A 240 -22.76 -19.15 10.53
C LYS A 240 -23.31 -18.54 11.80
#